data_AF-A0A8B9PB09-F1
#
_entry.id   AF-A0A8B9PB09-F1
#
_cell.length_a   1.000
_cell.length_b   1.000
_cell.length_c   1.000
_cell.angle_alpha   90.00
_cell.angle_beta   90.00
_cell.angle_gamma   90.00
#
_symmetry.space_group_name_H-M   'P 1'
#
loop_
_entity.id
_entity.type
_entity.pdbx_description
1 polymer ?
#
loop_
_entity_poly.entity_id
_entity_poly.type
_entity_poly.pdbx_seq_one_letter_code
_entity_poly.pdbx_strand_id
1 'polypeptide(L)'
;MRRGAGCRRAPGAAGGPAPFNALPFRSAVPSWRDHVVEPLRDPNPSDLLENLDDSVFSKRHAKLELDEKRRKRWDIQRIREQRILQRLQLRMYKRKGIQESEPEVTSFFPEPDDVESLLITPYLPVVAFGRPLPKLTPQAGCRRGARHEPPGCPSGGERPRPAPHPKRSKLLPIRGATL
;
A
#
# COMPACT_ATOMS: atom_id res chain seq x y z
N MET A 1 74.64 -13.83 -50.42
CA MET A 1 73.52 -14.80 -50.49
C MET A 1 73.15 -15.22 -49.07
N ARG A 2 72.06 -14.67 -48.51
CA ARG A 2 71.56 -15.03 -47.16
C ARG A 2 70.22 -15.76 -47.31
N ARG A 3 70.12 -16.97 -46.77
CA ARG A 3 68.89 -17.77 -46.71
C ARG A 3 68.02 -17.23 -45.57
N GLY A 4 66.79 -16.83 -45.86
CA GLY A 4 65.85 -16.22 -44.92
C GLY A 4 64.59 -17.05 -44.73
N ALA A 5 64.45 -17.56 -43.49
CA ALA A 5 63.26 -17.96 -42.73
C ALA A 5 61.92 -18.20 -43.45
N GLY A 6 61.46 -19.45 -43.40
CA GLY A 6 60.05 -19.81 -43.59
C GLY A 6 59.24 -19.50 -42.33
N CYS A 7 58.41 -18.46 -42.38
CA CYS A 7 57.42 -18.16 -41.36
C CYS A 7 56.19 -19.07 -41.54
N ARG A 8 56.02 -20.05 -40.66
CA ARG A 8 54.76 -20.79 -40.52
C ARG A 8 53.72 -19.85 -39.92
N ARG A 9 52.61 -19.62 -40.64
CA ARG A 9 51.44 -18.91 -40.12
C ARG A 9 50.79 -19.77 -39.04
N ALA A 10 50.72 -19.26 -37.81
CA ALA A 10 49.89 -19.82 -36.75
C ALA A 10 48.40 -19.67 -37.13
N PRO A 11 47.54 -20.65 -36.83
CA PRO A 11 46.10 -20.48 -37.02
C PRO A 11 45.57 -19.46 -36.00
N GLY A 12 44.78 -18.52 -36.51
CA GLY A 12 44.20 -17.43 -35.74
C GLY A 12 43.39 -17.95 -34.55
N ALA A 13 43.74 -17.48 -33.36
CA ALA A 13 42.88 -17.53 -32.21
C ALA A 13 41.64 -16.67 -32.52
N ALA A 14 40.54 -17.31 -32.88
CA ALA A 14 39.23 -16.69 -32.92
C ALA A 14 38.84 -16.33 -31.48
N GLY A 15 39.15 -15.10 -31.07
CA GLY A 15 38.57 -14.49 -29.88
C GLY A 15 37.10 -14.21 -30.15
N GLY A 16 36.25 -15.23 -30.00
CA GLY A 16 34.81 -15.03 -29.90
C GLY A 16 34.50 -14.30 -28.58
N PRO A 17 33.54 -13.34 -28.55
CA PRO A 17 33.09 -12.77 -27.29
C PRO A 17 32.53 -13.90 -26.43
N ALA A 18 33.01 -14.00 -25.19
CA ALA A 18 32.46 -14.92 -24.21
C ALA A 18 30.93 -14.73 -24.15
N PRO A 19 30.15 -15.82 -24.06
CA PRO A 19 28.70 -15.70 -23.94
C PRO A 19 28.38 -14.84 -22.71
N PHE A 20 27.60 -13.78 -22.93
CA PHE A 20 27.17 -12.78 -21.95
C PHE A 20 26.45 -13.37 -20.71
N ASN A 21 26.19 -14.67 -20.70
CA ASN A 21 25.42 -15.37 -19.67
C ASN A 21 26.30 -16.25 -18.75
N ALA A 22 27.57 -15.94 -18.57
CA ALA A 22 28.45 -16.65 -17.62
C ALA A 22 28.56 -15.98 -16.24
N LEU A 23 27.60 -15.13 -15.85
CA LEU A 23 27.47 -14.68 -14.46
C LEU A 23 26.26 -15.36 -13.84
N PRO A 24 26.43 -16.15 -12.75
CA PRO A 24 25.28 -16.66 -12.03
C PRO A 24 24.50 -15.48 -11.46
N PHE A 25 23.33 -15.20 -12.02
CA PHE A 25 22.30 -14.36 -11.41
C PHE A 25 21.77 -15.09 -10.17
N ARG A 26 22.54 -15.04 -9.09
CA ARG A 26 22.18 -15.59 -7.78
C ARG A 26 22.60 -14.61 -6.70
N SER A 27 21.77 -13.58 -6.48
CA SER A 27 21.70 -12.88 -5.17
C SER A 27 20.65 -11.78 -5.05
N ALA A 28 19.88 -11.43 -6.09
CA ALA A 28 18.87 -10.37 -5.96
C ALA A 28 17.69 -10.72 -5.03
N VAL A 29 17.51 -12.00 -4.71
CA VAL A 29 16.42 -12.48 -3.84
C VAL A 29 17.04 -13.18 -2.62
N PRO A 30 16.78 -12.70 -1.39
CA PRO A 30 17.19 -13.40 -0.19
C PRO A 30 16.50 -14.77 -0.12
N SER A 31 17.23 -15.80 0.32
CA SER A 31 16.72 -17.17 0.46
C SER A 31 17.02 -17.69 1.86
N TRP A 32 16.08 -18.43 2.44
CA TRP A 32 16.27 -19.19 3.67
C TRP A 32 16.53 -20.68 3.36
N ARG A 33 17.01 -21.42 4.36
CA ARG A 33 17.32 -22.86 4.26
C ARG A 33 16.96 -23.55 5.57
N ASP A 34 16.68 -24.84 5.48
CA ASP A 34 16.49 -25.68 6.66
C ASP A 34 17.84 -25.90 7.35
N HIS A 35 17.90 -25.55 8.63
CA HIS A 35 19.08 -25.74 9.47
C HIS A 35 18.62 -26.24 10.84
N VAL A 36 18.91 -27.51 11.13
CA VAL A 36 18.58 -28.12 12.42
C VAL A 36 19.63 -27.69 13.44
N VAL A 37 19.18 -27.17 14.57
CA VAL A 37 20.03 -26.82 15.72
C VAL A 37 19.61 -27.68 16.89
N GLU A 38 20.56 -28.42 17.44
CA GLU A 38 20.31 -29.24 18.63
C GLU A 38 20.20 -28.36 19.88
N PRO A 39 19.19 -28.59 20.75
CA PRO A 39 19.09 -27.89 22.02
C PRO A 39 20.34 -28.10 22.88
N LEU A 40 20.82 -27.03 23.51
CA LEU A 40 21.95 -27.11 24.42
C LEU A 40 21.55 -27.95 25.65
N ARG A 41 22.25 -29.07 25.85
CA ARG A 41 22.08 -29.96 27.00
C ARG A 41 22.92 -29.36 28.13
N ASP A 42 22.26 -28.87 29.17
CA ASP A 42 22.87 -28.26 30.35
C ASP A 42 23.59 -26.91 30.08
N PRO A 43 22.85 -25.83 29.83
CA PRO A 43 23.44 -24.51 29.65
C PRO A 43 24.11 -24.04 30.95
N ASN A 44 25.44 -23.92 30.96
CA ASN A 44 26.09 -23.18 32.04
C ASN A 44 25.69 -21.70 31.93
N PRO A 45 25.36 -21.02 33.04
CA PRO A 45 24.99 -19.61 33.01
C PRO A 45 26.13 -18.71 32.50
N SER A 46 27.37 -19.20 32.54
CA SER A 46 28.56 -18.53 31.97
C SER A 46 28.63 -18.60 30.44
N ASP A 47 27.97 -19.58 29.81
CA ASP A 47 27.92 -19.74 28.35
C ASP A 47 26.79 -18.88 27.72
N LEU A 48 25.84 -18.43 28.55
CA LEU A 48 24.73 -17.54 28.16
C LEU A 48 25.17 -16.07 28.22
N LEU A 49 25.84 -15.62 27.15
CA LEU A 49 26.35 -14.25 27.03
C LEU A 49 25.24 -13.18 26.98
N GLU A 50 24.06 -13.54 26.46
CA GLU A 50 22.93 -12.62 26.33
C GLU A 50 21.85 -12.91 27.37
N ASN A 51 21.45 -11.88 28.12
CA ASN A 51 20.30 -11.98 29.01
C ASN A 51 19.01 -11.89 28.18
N LEU A 52 18.16 -12.91 28.32
CA LEU A 52 16.91 -13.08 27.58
C LEU A 52 15.65 -12.72 28.41
N ASP A 53 15.81 -12.10 29.58
CA ASP A 53 14.69 -11.68 30.42
C ASP A 53 13.86 -10.59 29.74
N ASP A 54 12.54 -10.62 29.93
CA ASP A 54 11.60 -9.63 29.41
C ASP A 54 11.98 -8.18 29.79
N SER A 55 12.62 -8.02 30.96
CA SER A 55 13.05 -6.71 31.44
C SER A 55 14.11 -6.06 30.53
N VAL A 56 14.99 -6.87 29.91
CA VAL A 56 16.02 -6.38 28.98
C VAL A 56 15.38 -5.93 27.68
N PHE A 57 14.48 -6.73 27.11
CA PHE A 57 13.73 -6.35 25.91
C PHE A 57 12.85 -5.13 26.13
N SER A 58 12.16 -5.06 27.28
CA SER A 58 11.34 -3.92 27.66
C SER A 58 12.17 -2.64 27.74
N LYS A 59 13.34 -2.69 28.39
CA LYS A 59 14.27 -1.54 28.45
C LYS A 59 14.80 -1.16 27.07
N ARG A 60 15.20 -2.13 26.25
CA ARG A 60 15.72 -1.92 24.90
C ARG A 60 14.69 -1.26 23.99
N HIS A 61 13.41 -1.63 24.12
CA HIS A 61 12.33 -1.15 23.25
C HIS A 61 11.57 0.07 23.79
N ALA A 62 11.70 0.42 25.08
CA ALA A 62 10.94 1.50 25.71
C ALA A 62 11.00 2.83 24.94
N LYS A 63 12.19 3.24 24.50
CA LYS A 63 12.36 4.48 23.74
C LYS A 63 11.64 4.44 22.39
N LEU A 64 11.81 3.36 21.63
CA LEU A 64 11.20 3.18 20.30
C LEU A 64 9.67 3.18 20.39
N GLU A 65 9.12 2.49 21.40
CA GLU A 65 7.69 2.45 21.64
C GLU A 65 7.14 3.85 21.97
N LEU A 66 7.83 4.61 22.84
CA LEU A 66 7.43 5.97 23.18
C LEU A 66 7.52 6.92 21.98
N ASP A 67 8.56 6.81 21.17
CA ASP A 67 8.74 7.64 19.98
C ASP A 67 7.64 7.36 18.94
N GLU A 68 7.27 6.09 18.74
CA GLU A 68 6.15 5.70 17.88
C GLU A 68 4.82 6.26 18.41
N LYS A 69 4.57 6.16 19.73
CA LYS A 69 3.39 6.75 20.37
C LYS A 69 3.34 8.27 20.22
N ARG A 70 4.48 8.96 20.34
CA ARG A 70 4.57 10.43 20.16
C ARG A 70 4.27 10.81 18.71
N ARG A 71 4.87 10.13 17.73
CA ARG A 71 4.62 10.35 16.30
C ARG A 71 3.14 10.15 15.96
N LYS A 72 2.51 9.08 16.46
CA LYS A 72 1.06 8.86 16.26
C LYS A 72 0.19 10.00 16.79
N ARG A 73 0.52 10.56 17.97
CA ARG A 73 -0.22 11.71 18.54
C ARG A 73 -0.04 12.95 17.68
N TRP A 74 1.19 13.22 17.26
CA TRP A 74 1.53 14.33 16.38
C TRP A 74 0.78 14.26 15.04
N ASP A 75 0.77 13.09 14.40
CA ASP A 75 0.10 12.89 13.12
C ASP A 75 -1.41 13.06 13.25
N ILE A 76 -2.02 12.51 14.30
CA ILE A 76 -3.45 12.70 14.57
C ILE A 76 -3.77 14.19 14.76
N GLN A 77 -2.95 14.92 15.50
CA GLN A 77 -3.13 16.36 15.70
C GLN A 77 -3.02 17.10 14.37
N ARG A 78 -1.96 16.86 13.61
CA ARG A 78 -1.71 17.50 12.31
C ARG A 78 -2.83 17.24 11.31
N ILE A 79 -3.34 16.00 11.23
CA ILE A 79 -4.48 15.64 10.37
C ILE A 79 -5.75 16.39 10.80
N ARG A 80 -6.00 16.52 12.10
CA ARG A 80 -7.17 17.28 12.61
C ARG A 80 -7.08 18.75 12.23
N GLU A 81 -5.93 19.38 12.44
CA GLU A 81 -5.69 20.78 12.08
C GLU A 81 -5.86 21.01 10.58
N GLN A 82 -5.24 20.17 9.75
CA GLN A 82 -5.38 20.22 8.29
C GLN A 82 -6.84 20.08 7.85
N ARG A 83 -7.61 19.14 8.44
CA ARG A 83 -9.04 18.97 8.13
C ARG A 83 -9.87 20.19 8.51
N ILE A 84 -9.56 20.86 9.62
CA ILE A 84 -10.26 22.09 10.03
C ILE A 84 -10.00 23.20 9.01
N LEU A 85 -8.74 23.41 8.64
CA LEU A 85 -8.36 24.42 7.64
C LEU A 85 -8.99 24.13 6.27
N GLN A 86 -8.92 22.89 5.80
CA GLN A 86 -9.52 22.48 4.52
C GLN A 86 -11.04 22.69 4.52
N ARG A 87 -11.74 22.32 5.60
CA ARG A 87 -13.19 22.57 5.72
C ARG A 87 -13.53 24.06 5.75
N LEU A 88 -12.70 24.87 6.38
CA LEU A 88 -12.88 26.33 6.39
C LEU A 88 -12.71 26.91 4.98
N GLN A 89 -11.66 26.51 4.26
CA GLN A 89 -11.43 26.90 2.87
C GLN A 89 -12.61 26.50 1.98
N LEU A 90 -13.09 25.25 2.05
CA LEU A 90 -14.25 24.80 1.27
C LEU A 90 -15.51 25.63 1.54
N ARG A 91 -15.75 26.04 2.79
CA ARG A 91 -16.88 26.94 3.10
C ARG A 91 -16.68 28.33 2.52
N MET A 92 -15.46 28.85 2.50
CA MET A 92 -15.14 30.13 1.85
C MET A 92 -15.32 30.06 0.34
N TYR A 93 -14.81 29.02 -0.33
CA TYR A 93 -15.01 28.82 -1.76
C TYR A 93 -16.51 28.70 -2.11
N LYS A 94 -17.26 27.87 -1.37
CA LYS A 94 -18.72 27.74 -1.56
C LYS A 94 -19.49 29.04 -1.28
N ARG A 95 -19.08 29.82 -0.27
CA ARG A 95 -19.73 31.09 0.10
C ARG A 95 -19.39 32.22 -0.85
N LYS A 96 -18.16 32.26 -1.38
CA LYS A 96 -17.72 33.34 -2.26
C LYS A 96 -18.42 33.31 -3.62
N GLY A 97 -19.21 32.28 -3.95
CA GLY A 97 -19.91 32.22 -5.22
C GLY A 97 -18.97 32.57 -6.37
N ILE A 98 -17.72 32.13 -6.27
CA ILE A 98 -16.78 32.28 -7.38
C ILE A 98 -17.38 31.30 -8.38
N GLN A 99 -18.18 31.85 -9.31
CA GLN A 99 -18.04 31.48 -10.70
C GLN A 99 -16.53 31.46 -10.95
N GLU A 100 -15.89 30.32 -10.69
CA GLU A 100 -15.03 29.79 -11.72
C GLU A 100 -16.01 29.73 -12.88
N SER A 101 -15.88 30.67 -13.81
CA SER A 101 -16.29 30.40 -15.17
C SER A 101 -15.80 29.00 -15.43
N GLU A 102 -16.72 28.04 -15.40
CA GLU A 102 -16.55 26.78 -16.12
C GLU A 102 -15.83 27.20 -17.40
N PRO A 103 -14.65 26.64 -17.74
CA PRO A 103 -14.29 26.67 -19.14
C PRO A 103 -15.51 26.08 -19.82
N GLU A 104 -16.28 26.89 -20.55
CA GLU A 104 -17.44 26.40 -21.29
C GLU A 104 -16.91 25.24 -22.12
N VAL A 105 -17.20 24.02 -21.68
CA VAL A 105 -16.76 22.82 -22.37
C VAL A 105 -17.65 22.74 -23.60
N THR A 106 -17.27 23.49 -24.64
CA THR A 106 -17.95 23.54 -25.93
C THR A 106 -17.79 22.22 -26.69
N SER A 107 -16.83 21.38 -26.30
CA SER A 107 -16.55 20.08 -26.88
C SER A 107 -15.96 19.10 -25.87
N PHE A 108 -16.43 17.85 -25.89
CA PHE A 108 -15.83 16.72 -25.17
C PHE A 108 -14.66 16.07 -25.94
N PHE A 109 -14.33 16.60 -27.13
CA PHE A 109 -13.25 16.13 -27.99
C PHE A 109 -12.14 17.19 -28.07
N PRO A 110 -10.87 16.76 -28.10
CA PRO A 110 -9.75 17.68 -28.32
C PRO A 110 -9.90 18.39 -29.67
N GLU A 111 -9.49 19.67 -29.75
CA GLU A 111 -9.50 20.39 -31.02
C GLU A 111 -8.45 19.80 -31.97
N PRO A 112 -8.75 19.73 -33.29
CA PRO A 112 -7.83 19.16 -34.26
C PRO A 112 -6.48 19.90 -34.35
N ASP A 113 -6.43 21.16 -33.92
CA ASP A 113 -5.24 22.00 -33.91
C ASP A 113 -4.29 21.70 -32.72
N ASP A 114 -4.77 20.99 -31.68
CA ASP A 114 -3.96 20.59 -30.51
C ASP A 114 -3.19 19.26 -30.74
N VAL A 115 -3.34 18.64 -31.91
CA VAL A 115 -2.72 17.35 -32.23
C VAL A 115 -1.32 17.57 -32.83
N GLU A 116 -0.31 17.65 -31.97
CA GLU A 116 1.08 17.89 -32.39
C GLU A 116 1.74 16.67 -33.06
N SER A 117 1.36 15.44 -32.68
CA SER A 117 1.84 14.21 -33.34
C SER A 117 1.02 12.96 -33.00
N LEU A 118 0.96 12.02 -33.95
CA LEU A 118 0.41 10.67 -33.73
C LEU A 118 1.55 9.71 -33.35
N LEU A 119 1.69 9.42 -32.06
CA LEU A 119 2.68 8.48 -31.51
C LEU A 119 2.00 7.14 -31.19
N ILE A 120 2.32 6.10 -31.96
CA ILE A 120 1.97 4.72 -31.61
C ILE A 120 3.13 4.14 -30.80
N THR A 121 3.06 4.28 -29.48
CA THR A 121 4.02 3.66 -28.57
C THR A 121 3.61 2.21 -28.32
N PRO A 122 4.41 1.19 -28.69
CA PRO A 122 4.14 -0.17 -28.28
C PRO A 122 4.31 -0.27 -26.76
N TYR A 123 3.20 -0.38 -26.03
CA TYR A 123 3.24 -0.59 -24.58
C TYR A 123 3.53 -2.06 -24.28
N LEU A 124 4.41 -2.33 -23.30
CA LEU A 124 4.66 -3.67 -22.79
C LEU A 124 3.45 -4.10 -21.93
N PRO A 125 2.67 -5.14 -22.30
CA PRO A 125 1.51 -5.53 -21.54
C PRO A 125 1.91 -6.16 -20.20
N VAL A 126 1.06 -5.99 -19.19
CA VAL A 126 1.15 -6.78 -17.95
C VAL A 126 0.71 -8.21 -18.30
N VAL A 127 1.55 -9.20 -17.98
CA VAL A 127 1.36 -10.61 -18.37
C VAL A 127 1.18 -11.48 -17.12
N ALA A 128 0.23 -12.42 -17.18
CA ALA A 128 0.08 -13.53 -16.24
C ALA A 128 -0.14 -14.83 -17.04
N PHE A 129 0.49 -15.93 -16.62
CA PHE A 129 0.44 -17.22 -17.34
C PHE A 129 0.85 -17.13 -18.82
N GLY A 130 1.81 -16.27 -19.15
CA GLY A 130 2.28 -16.07 -20.53
C GLY A 130 1.27 -15.37 -21.45
N ARG A 131 0.17 -14.82 -20.92
CA ARG A 131 -0.83 -14.05 -21.66
C ARG A 131 -1.04 -12.65 -21.07
N PRO A 132 -1.26 -11.61 -21.89
CA PRO A 132 -1.62 -10.27 -21.41
C PRO A 132 -2.88 -10.29 -20.54
N LEU A 133 -2.90 -9.54 -19.44
CA LEU A 133 -4.09 -9.42 -18.59
C LEU A 133 -5.18 -8.60 -19.31
N PRO A 134 -6.44 -9.05 -19.28
CA PRO A 134 -7.56 -8.24 -19.75
C PRO A 134 -7.83 -7.07 -18.80
N LYS A 135 -8.30 -5.95 -19.34
CA LYS A 135 -8.79 -4.82 -18.52
C LYS A 135 -10.11 -5.21 -17.86
N LEU A 136 -10.12 -5.34 -16.54
CA LEU A 136 -11.32 -5.64 -15.77
C LEU A 136 -11.99 -4.34 -15.33
N THR A 137 -13.30 -4.21 -15.54
CA THR A 137 -14.07 -3.16 -14.90
C THR A 137 -14.24 -3.49 -13.41
N PRO A 138 -14.11 -2.50 -12.50
CA PRO A 138 -14.35 -2.74 -11.08
C PRO A 138 -15.76 -3.29 -10.85
N GLN A 139 -15.85 -4.52 -10.36
CA GLN A 139 -17.10 -5.14 -9.93
C GLN A 139 -16.96 -5.59 -8.48
N ALA A 140 -18.00 -5.34 -7.67
CA ALA A 140 -18.08 -5.92 -6.34
C ALA A 140 -18.15 -7.45 -6.48
N GLY A 141 -17.22 -8.17 -5.85
CA GLY A 141 -17.07 -9.61 -6.01
C GLY A 141 -18.36 -10.37 -5.66
N CYS A 142 -19.05 -10.89 -6.68
CA CYS A 142 -20.15 -11.82 -6.49
C CYS A 142 -19.61 -13.23 -6.28
N ARG A 143 -19.94 -13.86 -5.14
CA ARG A 143 -19.66 -15.28 -4.92
C ARG A 143 -20.55 -16.10 -5.87
N ARG A 144 -19.94 -16.74 -6.88
CA ARG A 144 -20.65 -17.73 -7.71
C ARG A 144 -21.07 -18.91 -6.82
N GLY A 145 -22.36 -19.01 -6.53
CA GLY A 145 -22.92 -20.06 -5.66
C GLY A 145 -24.24 -19.69 -4.95
N ALA A 146 -24.63 -18.42 -4.92
CA ALA A 146 -25.98 -18.04 -4.50
C ALA A 146 -26.96 -18.29 -5.65
N ARG A 147 -27.99 -19.09 -5.40
CA ARG A 147 -29.06 -19.36 -6.37
C ARG A 147 -29.65 -18.04 -6.86
N HIS A 148 -29.87 -18.01 -8.16
CA HIS A 148 -30.38 -16.88 -8.93
C HIS A 148 -31.81 -16.54 -8.48
N GLU A 149 -32.02 -15.37 -7.88
CA GLU A 149 -33.34 -14.71 -7.84
C GLU A 149 -33.31 -13.57 -8.87
N PRO A 150 -34.27 -13.50 -9.81
CA PRO A 150 -34.24 -12.52 -10.89
C PRO A 150 -34.50 -11.08 -10.38
N PRO A 151 -34.02 -10.06 -11.10
CA PRO A 151 -34.19 -8.68 -10.68
C PRO A 151 -35.57 -8.16 -11.12
N GLY A 152 -36.44 -7.89 -10.14
CA GLY A 152 -37.67 -7.15 -10.43
C GLY A 152 -38.75 -7.23 -9.37
N CYS A 153 -38.59 -6.54 -8.23
CA CYS A 153 -39.70 -6.03 -7.44
C CYS A 153 -39.28 -4.76 -6.69
N PRO A 154 -39.99 -3.62 -6.83
CA PRO A 154 -39.80 -2.46 -5.99
C PRO A 154 -40.63 -2.65 -4.71
N SER A 155 -39.98 -2.78 -3.56
CA SER A 155 -40.67 -2.67 -2.27
C SER A 155 -39.95 -1.63 -1.44
N GLY A 156 -40.37 -0.38 -1.62
CA GLY A 156 -40.23 0.64 -0.60
C GLY A 156 -40.95 0.17 0.66
N GLY A 157 -40.20 0.14 1.76
CA GLY A 157 -40.71 -0.13 3.09
C GLY A 157 -39.75 0.56 4.06
N GLU A 158 -40.08 1.79 4.44
CA GLU A 158 -39.39 2.48 5.52
C GLU A 158 -39.35 1.60 6.75
N ARG A 159 -38.15 1.32 7.28
CA ARG A 159 -38.04 0.79 8.63
C ARG A 159 -38.47 1.90 9.60
N PRO A 160 -39.45 1.67 10.50
CA PRO A 160 -39.77 2.65 11.51
C PRO A 160 -38.54 2.85 12.41
N ARG A 161 -38.21 4.13 12.66
CA ARG A 161 -37.14 4.52 13.60
C ARG A 161 -37.47 3.99 15.00
N PRO A 162 -36.47 3.50 15.76
CA PRO A 162 -36.70 3.10 17.14
C PRO A 162 -37.09 4.32 17.99
N ALA A 163 -38.10 4.12 18.86
CA ALA A 163 -38.62 5.15 19.75
C ALA A 163 -37.55 5.68 20.72
N PRO A 164 -37.57 6.98 21.06
CA PRO A 164 -36.65 7.53 22.05
C PRO A 164 -36.96 6.98 23.45
N HIS A 165 -35.91 6.57 24.16
CA HIS A 165 -35.98 6.10 25.55
C HIS A 165 -36.60 7.16 26.48
N PRO A 166 -37.39 6.76 27.50
CA PRO A 166 -37.91 7.68 28.49
C PRO A 166 -36.77 8.29 29.30
N LYS A 167 -36.77 9.61 29.40
CA LYS A 167 -35.81 10.37 30.21
C LYS A 167 -35.99 9.96 31.68
N ARG A 168 -34.90 9.51 32.32
CA ARG A 168 -34.83 9.29 33.77
C ARG A 168 -35.33 10.56 34.49
N SER A 169 -36.45 10.43 35.19
CA SER A 169 -36.91 11.42 36.15
C SER A 169 -35.82 11.59 37.21
N LYS A 170 -35.33 12.82 37.37
CA LYS A 170 -34.50 13.18 38.52
C LYS A 170 -35.42 13.13 39.74
N LEU A 171 -35.15 12.20 40.66
CA LEU A 171 -35.73 12.24 42.00
C LEU A 171 -35.37 13.60 42.62
N LEU A 172 -36.38 14.36 43.00
CA LEU A 172 -36.21 15.52 43.87
C LEU A 172 -35.83 15.03 45.27
N PRO A 173 -34.90 15.69 45.97
CA PRO A 173 -34.60 15.36 47.35
C PRO A 173 -35.80 15.74 48.22
N ILE A 174 -36.31 14.76 48.96
CA ILE A 174 -37.35 14.94 49.99
C ILE A 174 -36.73 15.79 51.09
N ARG A 175 -37.30 16.98 51.30
CA ARG A 175 -37.10 17.77 52.52
C ARG A 175 -37.94 17.15 53.63
N GLY A 176 -37.31 16.68 54.70
CA GLY A 176 -37.89 16.62 56.06
C GLY A 176 -36.89 17.35 56.97
N ALA A 177 -37.21 18.45 57.68
CA ALA A 177 -38.29 18.71 58.63
C ALA A 177 -38.15 17.82 59.89
N THR A 178 -37.39 18.32 60.89
CA THR A 178 -37.81 18.67 62.28
C THR A 178 -37.73 17.43 63.20
N LEU A 179 -37.15 17.42 64.41
CA LEU A 179 -37.05 18.36 65.54
C LEU A 179 -35.71 18.19 66.25
#